data_AF-A0A943GYE5-F1
#
_entry.id   AF-A0A943GYE5-F1
#
_cell.length_a   1.000
_cell.length_b   1.000
_cell.length_c   1.000
_cell.angle_alpha   90.00
_cell.angle_beta   90.00
_cell.angle_gamma   90.00
#
_symmetry.space_group_name_H-M   'P 1'
#
loop_
_entity.id
_entity.type
_entity.pdbx_description
1 polymer ?
#
loop_
_entity_poly.entity_id
_entity_poly.type
_entity_poly.pdbx_seq_one_letter_code
_entity_poly.pdbx_strand_id
1 'polypeptide(L)' 'MSKREMLKKRIEEERRKLDEMLAQEKSSDEIYEQSVTLDRLIEEYLV' A
#
# COMPACT_ATOMS: atom_id res chain seq x y z
N MET A 1 -9.76 15.65 9.15
CA MET A 1 -9.88 14.55 8.17
C MET A 1 -10.57 13.39 8.84
N SER A 2 -11.52 12.77 8.14
CA SER A 2 -12.19 11.56 8.62
C SER A 2 -11.21 10.37 8.66
N LYS A 3 -11.51 9.34 9.48
CA LYS A 3 -10.76 8.08 9.50
C LYS A 3 -10.61 7.50 8.08
N ARG A 4 -11.68 7.60 7.30
CA ARG A 4 -11.76 7.13 5.91
C ARG A 4 -10.84 7.89 4.96
N GLU A 5 -10.77 9.22 5.06
CA GLU A 5 -9.84 10.03 4.25
C GLU A 5 -8.38 9.75 4.60
N MET A 6 -8.06 9.55 5.88
CA MET A 6 -6.71 9.19 6.31
C MET A 6 -6.28 7.81 5.78
N LEU A 7 -7.18 6.82 5.85
CA LEU A 7 -6.97 5.49 5.26
C LEU A 7 -6.76 5.58 3.74
N LYS A 8 -7.60 6.32 3.03
CA LYS A 8 -7.45 6.51 1.58
C LYS A 8 -6.08 7.11 1.22
N LYS A 9 -5.66 8.15 1.94
CA LYS A 9 -4.35 8.79 1.72
C LYS A 9 -3.21 7.79 1.96
N ARG A 10 -3.30 6.99 3.02
CA ARG A 10 -2.29 5.99 3.34
C ARG A 10 -2.21 4.88 2.29
N ILE A 11 -3.35 4.41 1.78
CA ILE A 11 -3.41 3.44 0.66
C ILE A 11 -2.70 4.01 -0.57
N GLU A 12 -2.96 5.27 -0.92
CA GLU A 12 -2.28 5.92 -2.06
C GLU A 12 -0.76 6.03 -1.86
N GLU A 13 -0.31 6.33 -0.64
CA GLU A 13 1.12 6.38 -0.29
C GLU A 13 1.79 5.01 -0.42
N GLU A 14 1.20 3.96 0.17
CA GLU A 14 1.75 2.60 0.08
C GLU A 14 1.71 2.04 -1.35
N ARG A 15 0.73 2.44 -2.17
CA ARG A 15 0.68 2.07 -3.59
C ARG A 15 1.84 2.71 -4.37
N ARG A 16 2.11 4.00 -4.16
CA ARG A 16 3.26 4.68 -4.81
C ARG A 16 4.58 4.03 -4.42
N LYS A 17 4.72 3.65 -3.15
CA LYS A 17 5.91 2.94 -2.68
C LYS A 17 6.07 1.60 -3.37
N LEU A 18 4.99 0.83 -3.56
CA LEU A 18 5.02 -0.41 -4.33
C LEU A 18 5.42 -0.17 -5.80
N ASP A 19 4.87 0.87 -6.43
CA ASP A 19 5.23 1.26 -7.81
C ASP A 19 6.74 1.60 -7.92
N GLU A 20 7.28 2.34 -6.95
CA GLU A 20 8.71 2.66 -6.87
C GLU A 20 9.58 1.41 -6.66
N MET A 21 9.14 0.47 -5.83
CA MET A 21 9.84 -0.80 -5.59
C MET A 21 9.89 -1.67 -6.85
N LEU A 22 8.79 -1.72 -7.61
CA LEU A 22 8.74 -2.38 -8.91
C LEU A 22 9.68 -1.72 -9.93
N ALA A 23 9.70 -0.38 -9.97
CA ALA A 23 10.57 0.37 -10.88
C ALA A 23 12.06 0.23 -10.53
N GLN A 24 12.39 0.02 -9.26
CA GLN A 24 13.75 -0.20 -8.77
C GLN A 24 14.20 -1.66 -8.84
N GLU A 25 13.38 -2.56 -9.40
CA GLU A 25 13.66 -4.01 -9.45
C GLU A 25 14.03 -4.57 -8.06
N LYS A 26 13.31 -4.14 -7.02
CA LYS A 26 13.48 -4.67 -5.66
C LYS A 26 13.24 -6.17 -5.61
N SER A 27 13.71 -6.80 -4.54
CA SER A 27 13.52 -8.24 -4.39
C SER A 27 12.03 -8.60 -4.37
N SER A 28 11.69 -9.76 -4.93
CA SER A 28 10.30 -10.22 -4.99
C SER A 28 9.69 -10.37 -3.59
N ASP A 29 10.50 -10.69 -2.57
CA ASP A 29 10.06 -10.81 -1.19
C ASP A 29 9.64 -9.45 -0.60
N GLU A 30 10.43 -8.40 -0.81
CA GLU A 30 10.09 -7.04 -0.38
C GLU A 30 8.82 -6.53 -1.06
N ILE A 31 8.68 -6.78 -2.37
CA ILE A 31 7.49 -6.40 -3.14
C ILE A 31 6.25 -7.14 -2.62
N TYR A 32 6.41 -8.41 -2.25
CA TYR A 32 5.33 -9.22 -1.69
C TYR A 32 4.87 -8.70 -0.33
N GLU A 33 5.80 -8.44 0.60
CA GLU A 33 5.47 -7.88 1.92
C GLU A 33 4.76 -6.52 1.82
N GLN A 34 5.20 -5.67 0.89
CA GLN A 34 4.57 -4.39 0.61
C GLN A 34 3.15 -4.57 0.04
N SER A 35 2.94 -5.55 -0.83
CA SER A 35 1.63 -5.86 -1.40
C SER A 35 0.65 -6.35 -0.33
N VAL A 36 1.08 -7.24 0.57
CA VAL A 36 0.26 -7.71 1.71
C VAL A 36 -0.13 -6.56 2.65
N THR A 37 0.78 -5.60 2.85
CA THR A 37 0.48 -4.40 3.65
C THR A 37 -0.60 -3.54 3.00
N LEU A 38 -0.52 -3.37 1.67
CA LEU A 38 -1.52 -2.62 0.90
C LEU A 38 -2.90 -3.29 0.94
N ASP A 39 -2.96 -4.62 0.79
CA ASP A 39 -4.20 -5.39 0.85
C ASP A 39 -4.92 -5.20 2.20
N ARG A 40 -4.21 -5.29 3.32
CA ARG A 40 -4.78 -5.06 4.65
C ARG A 40 -5.37 -3.66 4.82
N LEU A 41 -4.73 -2.65 4.24
CA LEU A 41 -5.24 -1.28 4.29
C LEU A 41 -6.51 -1.12 3.45
N ILE A 42 -6.57 -1.78 2.28
CA ILE A 42 -7.76 -1.80 1.43
C ILE A 42 -8.91 -2.50 2.16
N GLU A 43 -8.66 -3.63 2.81
CA GLU A 43 -9.64 -4.32 3.64
C GLU A 43 -10.18 -3.40 4.76
N GLU A 44 -9.31 -2.70 5.50
CA GLU A 44 -9.75 -1.76 6.54
C GLU A 44 -10.57 -0.58 5.97
N TYR A 45 -10.32 -0.16 4.74
CA TYR A 45 -11.07 0.92 4.10
C TYR A 45 -12.47 0.50 3.63
N LEU A 46 -12.65 -0.80 3.31
CA LEU A 46 -13.92 -1.35 2.81
C LEU A 46 -14.89 -1.74 3.93
N VAL A 47 -14.38 -2.03 5.13
CA VAL A 47 -15.16 -2.35 6.35
C VAL A 47 -15.61 -1.08 7.07
#